data_AF-A0A367JXF9-F1
#
_entry.id   AF-A0A367JXF9-F1
#
_cell.length_a   1.000
_cell.length_b   1.000
_cell.length_c   1.000
_cell.angle_alpha   90.00
_cell.angle_beta   90.00
_cell.angle_gamma   90.00
#
_symmetry.space_group_name_H-M   'P 1'
#
loop_
_entity.id
_entity.type
_entity.pdbx_description
1 polymer ?
#
loop_
_entity_poly.entity_id
_entity_poly.type
_entity_poly.pdbx_seq_one_letter_code
_entity_poly.pdbx_strand_id
1 'polypeptide(L)'
;MYVCDGPPESLAQSSILCERWDYSITKVNQYRTQDPGRVFVVGATNWKWNKIRDKWKTFEGCSMMIMDESTQLLVSDALLAVACLKRPNGKLIVAGDHMQLGPIMKHNYSDIRTTIQDPMLYGSIQQCLMRNSKNHAIPIREFLMQKGALHDFGPNTLQLKDNWRMNEGLNQFFQHVYGPDYTARYPRIKLHLDWNQLSRDMVDHTRLPLIKSILDPLKPISLVKLKHTTEYDAIQEEGRMVQLIVAYYLSSKIKNVPRSETPIHRDPNEPNVMIVTPYHQQRIEIQRRLSQLGSRIKVDTVEKIQGQECDLVIACFSFVRSAASSYEFLRDFRRWNVALSRTSRTIVGSNHGRSVEFF
;
A
#
# COMPACT_ATOMS: atom_id res chain seq x y z
N MET A 1 26.46 2.47 5.41
CA MET A 1 25.90 3.65 6.10
C MET A 1 24.41 3.66 5.82
N TYR A 2 23.53 3.75 6.82
CA TYR A 2 22.08 3.90 6.61
C TYR A 2 21.76 5.38 6.88
N VAL A 3 21.11 6.09 5.97
CA VAL A 3 20.77 7.51 6.16
C VAL A 3 19.26 7.58 6.36
N CYS A 4 18.84 7.65 7.62
CA CYS A 4 17.44 7.81 8.03
C CYS A 4 17.34 8.91 9.10
N ASP A 5 16.14 9.46 9.33
CA ASP A 5 15.88 10.53 10.32
C ASP A 5 15.98 10.08 11.80
N GLY A 6 16.72 9.01 12.09
CA GLY A 6 17.03 8.50 13.43
C GLY A 6 17.42 7.03 13.36
N PRO A 7 18.34 6.54 14.21
CA PRO A 7 18.63 5.12 14.28
C PRO A 7 17.45 4.37 14.93
N PRO A 8 16.98 3.25 14.37
CA PRO A 8 16.18 2.30 15.15
C PRO A 8 17.04 1.78 16.33
N GLU A 9 16.43 1.68 17.53
CA GLU A 9 17.08 1.23 18.77
C GLU A 9 17.77 -0.15 18.65
N SER A 10 17.44 -0.94 17.62
CA SER A 10 17.97 -2.28 17.38
C SER A 10 19.37 -2.35 16.75
N LEU A 11 20.04 -1.23 16.45
CA LEU A 11 21.32 -1.22 15.73
C LEU A 11 22.59 -1.18 16.61
N ALA A 12 22.44 -1.13 17.94
CA ALA A 12 23.56 -0.97 18.88
C ALA A 12 24.63 -2.10 18.82
N GLN A 13 24.31 -3.25 18.19
CA GLN A 13 25.24 -4.38 18.00
C GLN A 13 25.62 -4.64 16.53
N SER A 14 25.23 -3.76 15.61
CA SER A 14 25.51 -3.95 14.17
C SER A 14 26.73 -3.15 13.72
N SER A 15 27.45 -3.64 12.71
CA SER A 15 28.49 -2.89 11.99
C SER A 15 27.95 -1.77 11.09
N ILE A 16 26.64 -1.46 11.20
CA ILE A 16 25.94 -0.48 10.39
C ILE A 16 26.00 0.87 11.08
N LEU A 17 26.80 1.78 10.51
CA LEU A 17 26.82 3.18 10.93
C LEU A 17 25.62 3.92 10.33
N CYS A 18 24.80 4.55 11.18
CA CYS A 18 23.67 5.38 10.76
C CYS A 18 23.96 6.86 11.01
N GLU A 19 23.72 7.71 10.03
CA GLU A 19 24.16 9.11 10.05
C GLU A 19 23.17 9.98 9.29
N ARG A 20 22.81 11.14 9.85
CA ARG A 20 21.88 12.09 9.21
C ARG A 20 22.54 12.82 8.03
N TRP A 21 21.74 13.08 7.00
CA TRP A 21 22.20 13.64 5.72
C TRP A 21 22.97 14.96 5.87
N ASP A 22 22.59 15.83 6.81
CA ASP A 22 23.13 17.19 6.94
C ASP A 22 24.64 17.23 7.26
N TYR A 23 25.20 16.13 7.78
CA TYR A 23 26.64 15.96 8.06
C TYR A 23 27.30 14.84 7.23
N SER A 24 26.53 14.23 6.32
CA SER A 24 26.85 12.92 5.76
C SER A 24 27.98 12.94 4.73
N ILE A 25 28.08 13.95 3.86
CA ILE A 25 29.07 13.95 2.76
C ILE A 25 30.51 13.95 3.31
N THR A 26 30.80 14.82 4.29
CA THR A 26 32.13 14.89 4.91
C THR A 26 32.47 13.58 5.61
N LYS A 27 31.53 13.01 6.36
CA LYS A 27 31.72 11.71 7.04
C LYS A 27 31.88 10.56 6.06
N VAL A 28 31.08 10.50 4.98
CA VAL A 28 31.22 9.50 3.92
C VAL A 28 32.61 9.56 3.30
N ASN A 29 33.09 10.76 2.97
CA ASN A 29 34.44 10.94 2.43
C ASN A 29 35.53 10.50 3.42
N GLN A 30 35.40 10.83 4.71
CA GLN A 30 36.32 10.38 5.76
C GLN A 30 36.33 8.85 5.91
N TYR A 31 35.16 8.21 5.91
CA TYR A 31 35.08 6.75 6.00
C TYR A 31 35.64 6.06 4.75
N ARG A 32 35.44 6.67 3.57
CA ARG A 32 35.96 6.13 2.31
C ARG A 32 37.49 6.15 2.26
N THR A 33 38.14 7.13 2.89
CA THR A 33 39.61 7.15 3.00
C THR A 33 40.15 6.16 4.03
N GLN A 34 39.39 5.87 5.10
CA GLN A 34 39.79 4.92 6.14
C GLN A 34 39.59 3.46 5.74
N ASP A 35 38.55 3.17 4.95
CA ASP A 35 38.16 1.80 4.59
C ASP A 35 37.56 1.78 3.16
N PRO A 36 38.40 1.60 2.12
CA PRO A 36 37.96 1.60 0.73
C PRO A 36 36.98 0.47 0.37
N GLY A 37 36.95 -0.61 1.15
CA GLY A 37 36.05 -1.75 0.95
C GLY A 37 34.64 -1.53 1.52
N ARG A 38 34.41 -0.41 2.22
CA ARG A 38 33.15 -0.13 2.90
C ARG A 38 32.02 0.16 1.91
N VAL A 39 30.87 -0.46 2.13
CA VAL A 39 29.65 -0.21 1.37
C VAL A 39 28.86 0.95 1.99
N PHE A 40 28.52 1.93 1.15
CA PHE A 40 27.71 3.09 1.53
C PHE A 40 26.31 2.95 0.94
N VAL A 41 25.29 3.12 1.78
CA VAL A 41 23.89 3.19 1.36
C VAL A 41 23.41 4.60 1.68
N VAL A 42 22.68 5.21 0.76
CA VAL A 42 22.16 6.56 0.95
C VAL A 42 20.66 6.51 0.72
N GLY A 43 19.90 6.67 1.81
CA GLY A 43 18.45 6.79 1.78
C GLY A 43 18.06 8.24 1.53
N ALA A 44 17.33 8.51 0.46
CA ALA A 44 16.85 9.84 0.13
C ALA A 44 15.59 9.76 -0.73
N THR A 45 14.70 10.74 -0.58
CA THR A 45 13.62 10.93 -1.55
C THR A 45 14.21 11.29 -2.92
N ASN A 46 13.49 10.99 -4.00
CA ASN A 46 13.95 11.24 -5.37
C ASN A 46 14.45 12.69 -5.58
N TRP A 47 13.72 13.69 -5.04
CA TRP A 47 14.10 15.10 -5.12
C TRP A 47 15.40 15.45 -4.39
N LYS A 48 15.71 14.76 -3.30
CA LYS A 48 16.93 15.02 -2.52
C LYS A 48 18.18 14.62 -3.29
N TRP A 49 18.12 13.64 -4.21
CA TRP A 49 19.26 13.21 -5.02
C TRP A 49 19.88 14.33 -5.87
N ASN A 50 19.08 15.28 -6.36
CA ASN A 50 19.62 16.46 -7.03
C ASN A 50 20.54 17.27 -6.10
N LYS A 51 20.12 17.47 -4.84
CA LYS A 51 20.94 18.15 -3.81
C LYS A 51 22.20 17.35 -3.45
N ILE A 52 22.10 16.01 -3.43
CA ILE A 52 23.26 15.14 -3.20
C ILE A 52 24.32 15.37 -4.27
N ARG A 53 23.92 15.28 -5.54
CA ARG A 53 24.79 15.50 -6.70
C ARG A 53 25.44 16.88 -6.67
N ASP A 54 24.65 17.92 -6.40
CA ASP A 54 25.15 19.30 -6.48
C ASP A 54 26.08 19.67 -5.30
N LYS A 55 25.84 19.11 -4.10
CA LYS A 55 26.68 19.39 -2.91
C LYS A 55 27.90 18.50 -2.80
N TRP A 56 27.87 17.30 -3.37
CA TRP A 56 28.97 16.34 -3.27
C TRP A 56 29.93 16.51 -4.45
N LYS A 57 30.91 17.43 -4.28
CA LYS A 57 31.87 17.82 -5.34
C LYS A 57 32.63 16.65 -5.98
N THR A 58 32.92 15.60 -5.22
CA THR A 58 33.67 14.40 -5.68
C THR A 58 32.75 13.22 -6.02
N PHE A 59 31.44 13.47 -6.19
CA PHE A 59 30.48 12.42 -6.48
C PHE A 59 30.60 11.95 -7.94
N GLU A 60 31.08 10.74 -8.12
CA GLU A 60 31.20 10.07 -9.43
C GLU A 60 29.93 9.28 -9.83
N GLY A 61 28.87 9.39 -9.03
CA GLY A 61 27.68 8.56 -9.14
C GLY A 61 27.70 7.32 -8.25
N CYS A 62 26.52 6.77 -8.00
CA CYS A 62 26.34 5.50 -7.29
C CYS A 62 26.52 4.30 -8.23
N SER A 63 27.09 3.22 -7.70
CA SER A 63 27.25 1.96 -8.44
C SER A 63 25.92 1.23 -8.62
N MET A 64 24.99 1.41 -7.68
CA MET A 64 23.65 0.86 -7.71
C MET A 64 22.66 1.87 -7.16
N MET A 65 21.53 1.99 -7.83
CA MET A 65 20.37 2.77 -7.40
C MET A 65 19.18 1.86 -7.26
N ILE A 66 18.50 1.94 -6.11
CA ILE A 66 17.25 1.24 -5.85
C ILE A 66 16.16 2.30 -5.69
N MET A 67 15.11 2.19 -6.51
CA MET A 67 13.92 3.03 -6.40
C MET A 67 12.77 2.17 -5.90
N ASP A 68 12.35 2.41 -4.67
CA ASP A 68 11.16 1.78 -4.09
C ASP A 68 9.90 2.58 -4.44
N GLU A 69 8.73 1.93 -4.42
CA GLU A 69 7.43 2.49 -4.85
C GLU A 69 7.52 3.17 -6.22
N SER A 70 8.34 2.62 -7.12
CA SER A 70 8.69 3.22 -8.41
C SER A 70 7.50 3.26 -9.38
N THR A 71 6.41 2.55 -9.10
CA THR A 71 5.14 2.68 -9.81
C THR A 71 4.41 3.98 -9.52
N GLN A 72 4.73 4.67 -8.42
CA GLN A 72 4.19 6.00 -8.11
C GLN A 72 5.08 7.14 -8.63
N LEU A 73 6.29 6.84 -9.09
CA LEU A 73 7.27 7.83 -9.51
C LEU A 73 7.19 8.06 -11.03
N LEU A 74 6.89 9.30 -11.44
CA LEU A 74 6.90 9.69 -12.84
C LEU A 74 8.30 9.50 -13.45
N VAL A 75 8.34 9.11 -14.73
CA VAL A 75 9.60 8.98 -15.49
C VAL A 75 10.43 10.26 -15.40
N SER A 76 9.79 11.43 -15.60
CA SER A 76 10.45 12.74 -15.55
C SER A 76 11.13 13.00 -14.21
N ASP A 77 10.48 12.62 -13.11
CA ASP A 77 11.00 12.83 -11.78
C ASP A 77 12.15 11.85 -11.51
N ALA A 78 11.99 10.58 -11.89
CA ALA A 78 13.00 9.54 -11.72
C ALA A 78 14.35 9.90 -12.36
N LEU A 79 14.36 10.73 -13.41
CA LEU A 79 15.59 11.20 -14.05
C LEU A 79 16.56 11.90 -13.09
N LEU A 80 16.06 12.55 -12.03
CA LEU A 80 16.91 13.20 -11.03
C LEU A 80 17.83 12.20 -10.32
N ALA A 81 17.27 11.06 -9.95
CA ALA A 81 18.00 9.99 -9.31
C ALA A 81 18.80 9.18 -10.36
N VAL A 82 18.24 8.86 -11.53
CA VAL A 82 18.98 8.17 -12.61
C VAL A 82 20.23 8.94 -13.05
N ALA A 83 20.20 10.27 -13.06
CA ALA A 83 21.37 11.10 -13.35
C ALA A 83 22.51 10.96 -12.32
N CYS A 84 22.22 10.39 -11.15
CA CYS A 84 23.19 10.10 -10.10
C CYS A 84 23.81 8.70 -10.21
N LEU A 85 23.49 7.90 -11.24
CA LEU A 85 24.14 6.62 -11.50
C LEU A 85 25.51 6.81 -12.14
N LYS A 86 26.50 6.04 -11.67
CA LYS A 86 27.83 6.00 -12.26
C LYS A 86 27.74 5.45 -13.69
N ARG A 87 28.35 6.12 -14.66
CA ARG A 87 28.38 5.66 -16.06
C ARG A 87 29.74 5.02 -16.41
N PRO A 88 29.77 4.02 -17.30
CA PRO A 88 28.63 3.34 -17.93
C PRO A 88 28.05 2.17 -17.09
N ASN A 89 28.68 1.81 -15.97
CA ASN A 89 28.46 0.52 -15.29
C ASN A 89 27.46 0.54 -14.11
N GLY A 90 26.76 1.65 -13.89
CA GLY A 90 25.78 1.79 -12.82
C GLY A 90 24.57 0.89 -13.05
N LYS A 91 24.06 0.28 -11.97
CA LYS A 91 22.89 -0.61 -12.01
C LYS A 91 21.66 0.09 -11.44
N LEU A 92 20.54 0.04 -12.15
CA LEU A 92 19.24 0.51 -11.67
C LEU A 92 18.38 -0.69 -11.31
N ILE A 93 17.81 -0.66 -10.11
CA ILE A 93 16.76 -1.57 -9.66
C ILE A 93 15.54 -0.71 -9.35
N VAL A 94 14.42 -1.03 -9.98
CA VAL A 94 13.12 -0.43 -9.67
C VAL A 94 12.26 -1.49 -9.01
N ALA A 95 11.64 -1.13 -7.89
CA ALA A 95 10.74 -1.98 -7.14
C ALA A 95 9.40 -1.27 -6.94
N GLY A 96 8.32 -2.03 -6.98
CA GLY A 96 6.97 -1.51 -6.91
C GLY A 96 5.98 -2.46 -7.55
N ASP A 97 4.71 -2.11 -7.45
CA ASP A 97 3.61 -2.92 -7.94
C ASP A 97 2.76 -2.14 -8.95
N HIS A 98 2.82 -2.57 -10.20
CA HIS A 98 2.13 -1.93 -11.33
C HIS A 98 0.61 -2.19 -11.31
N MET A 99 0.16 -3.14 -10.48
CA MET A 99 -1.25 -3.42 -10.20
C MET A 99 -1.78 -2.58 -9.02
N GLN A 100 -0.91 -1.82 -8.33
CA GLN A 100 -1.27 -0.83 -7.32
C GLN A 100 -1.24 0.59 -7.92
N LEU A 101 -1.29 1.64 -7.10
CA LEU A 101 -1.45 3.01 -7.59
C LEU A 101 -0.28 3.46 -8.45
N GLY A 102 -0.62 4.15 -9.54
CA GLY A 102 0.33 4.87 -10.38
C GLY A 102 0.55 6.31 -9.92
N PRO A 103 1.38 7.10 -10.64
CA PRO A 103 1.54 8.51 -10.37
C PRO A 103 0.21 9.26 -10.61
N ILE A 104 -0.02 10.31 -9.82
CA ILE A 104 -1.21 11.16 -9.99
C ILE A 104 -0.99 12.08 -11.20
N MET A 105 -1.74 11.83 -12.28
CA MET A 105 -1.74 12.68 -13.46
C MET A 105 -2.98 13.58 -13.50
N LYS A 106 -2.78 14.87 -13.80
CA LYS A 106 -3.88 15.85 -13.94
C LYS A 106 -4.59 15.77 -15.29
N HIS A 107 -3.91 15.27 -16.32
CA HIS A 107 -4.42 15.17 -17.67
C HIS A 107 -4.31 13.74 -18.18
N ASN A 108 -5.23 13.36 -19.07
CA ASN A 108 -5.15 12.10 -19.76
C ASN A 108 -4.21 12.23 -20.96
N TYR A 109 -3.13 11.44 -20.95
CA TYR A 109 -2.14 11.39 -22.03
C TYR A 109 -2.29 10.11 -22.87
N SER A 110 -3.39 9.36 -22.71
CA SER A 110 -3.66 8.12 -23.46
C SER A 110 -3.75 8.31 -24.98
N ASP A 111 -4.03 9.52 -25.43
CA ASP A 111 -4.28 9.83 -26.84
C ASP A 111 -2.98 10.18 -27.59
N ILE A 112 -1.86 10.23 -26.89
CA ILE A 112 -0.55 10.37 -27.54
C ILE A 112 -0.25 9.06 -28.25
N ARG A 113 -0.17 9.13 -29.59
CA ARG A 113 0.24 8.01 -30.43
C ARG A 113 1.63 7.56 -30.00
N THR A 114 1.69 6.46 -29.29
CA THR A 114 2.93 5.76 -28.96
C THR A 114 2.95 4.49 -29.79
N THR A 115 4.04 4.27 -30.50
CA THR A 115 4.31 2.95 -31.06
C THR A 115 4.63 1.99 -29.91
N ILE A 116 4.46 0.69 -30.12
CA ILE A 116 4.81 -0.34 -29.14
C ILE A 116 6.32 -0.31 -28.77
N GLN A 117 7.15 0.35 -29.59
CA GLN A 117 8.58 0.53 -29.35
C GLN A 117 8.86 1.74 -28.46
N ASP A 118 7.99 2.76 -28.48
CA ASP A 118 8.22 4.00 -27.75
C ASP A 118 8.17 3.78 -26.23
N PRO A 119 9.10 4.39 -25.46
CA PRO A 119 9.00 4.40 -24.01
C PRO A 119 7.75 5.13 -23.54
N MET A 120 7.08 4.56 -22.53
CA MET A 120 5.94 5.20 -21.88
C MET A 120 6.40 6.33 -20.95
N LEU A 121 6.72 7.49 -21.53
CA LEU A 121 7.30 8.63 -20.81
C LEU A 121 6.34 9.33 -19.84
N TYR A 122 5.03 9.21 -20.07
CA TYR A 122 4.00 9.84 -19.24
C TYR A 122 3.55 8.94 -18.08
N GLY A 123 4.10 7.74 -17.96
CA GLY A 123 3.76 6.79 -16.90
C GLY A 123 4.73 6.81 -15.73
N SER A 124 4.70 5.71 -14.98
CA SER A 124 5.71 5.45 -13.95
C SER A 124 7.03 4.99 -14.57
N ILE A 125 8.14 5.22 -13.87
CA ILE A 125 9.44 4.71 -14.32
C ILE A 125 9.46 3.18 -14.43
N GLN A 126 8.76 2.48 -13.53
CA GLN A 126 8.65 1.03 -13.60
C GLN A 126 7.95 0.59 -14.89
N GLN A 127 6.82 1.21 -15.23
CA GLN A 127 6.08 0.89 -16.45
C GLN A 127 6.90 1.21 -17.71
N CYS A 128 7.68 2.29 -17.71
CA CYS A 128 8.57 2.64 -18.82
C CYS A 128 9.66 1.58 -19.07
N LEU A 129 10.17 0.97 -17.98
CA LEU A 129 11.25 -0.01 -18.00
C LEU A 129 10.76 -1.46 -18.20
N MET A 130 9.51 -1.77 -17.86
CA MET A 130 8.91 -3.08 -18.11
C MET A 130 8.73 -3.30 -19.63
N ARG A 131 9.50 -4.24 -20.18
CA ARG A 131 9.58 -4.54 -21.61
C ARG A 131 9.55 -6.04 -21.82
N ASN A 132 8.79 -6.52 -22.78
CA ASN A 132 8.79 -7.96 -23.11
C ASN A 132 10.13 -8.41 -23.74
N SER A 133 10.25 -9.69 -24.07
CA SER A 133 11.44 -10.29 -24.69
C SER A 133 11.85 -9.65 -26.04
N LYS A 134 10.93 -8.98 -26.74
CA LYS A 134 11.19 -8.21 -27.97
C LYS A 134 11.53 -6.74 -27.72
N ASN A 135 11.75 -6.37 -26.45
CA ASN A 135 11.98 -4.99 -26.00
C ASN A 135 10.81 -4.02 -26.28
N HIS A 136 9.60 -4.55 -26.42
CA HIS A 136 8.39 -3.76 -26.61
C HIS A 136 7.79 -3.34 -25.27
N ALA A 137 7.23 -2.13 -25.22
CA ALA A 137 6.46 -1.65 -24.08
C ALA A 137 5.26 -2.57 -23.83
N ILE A 138 4.96 -2.85 -22.56
CA ILE A 138 3.80 -3.66 -22.15
C ILE A 138 2.60 -2.71 -21.97
N PRO A 139 1.52 -2.86 -22.77
CA PRO A 139 0.34 -2.03 -22.65
C PRO A 139 -0.36 -2.18 -21.30
N ILE A 140 -1.01 -1.10 -20.81
CA ILE A 140 -1.74 -1.11 -19.54
C ILE A 140 -2.81 -2.21 -19.49
N ARG A 141 -3.48 -2.44 -20.62
CA ARG A 141 -4.54 -3.46 -20.73
C ARG A 141 -4.02 -4.89 -20.59
N GLU A 142 -2.74 -5.11 -20.89
CA GLU A 142 -2.09 -6.42 -20.74
C GLU A 142 -1.62 -6.66 -19.29
N PHE A 143 -1.53 -5.62 -18.46
CA PHE A 143 -1.34 -5.79 -17.01
C PHE A 143 -2.61 -6.33 -16.32
N LEU A 144 -3.80 -5.98 -16.84
CA LEU A 144 -5.05 -6.55 -16.34
C LEU A 144 -5.16 -8.00 -16.81
N MET A 145 -4.97 -8.91 -15.85
CA MET A 145 -4.94 -10.35 -16.05
C MET A 145 -6.12 -10.86 -16.88
N GLN A 146 -5.80 -11.47 -18.03
CA GLN A 146 -6.73 -12.35 -18.73
C GLN A 146 -6.55 -13.77 -18.19
N LYS A 147 -7.66 -14.45 -17.90
CA LYS A 147 -7.66 -15.83 -17.41
C LYS A 147 -6.85 -16.72 -18.36
N GLY A 148 -5.75 -17.31 -17.85
CA GLY A 148 -4.87 -18.21 -18.61
C GLY A 148 -3.65 -17.56 -19.28
N ALA A 149 -3.42 -16.25 -19.10
CA ALA A 149 -2.19 -15.61 -19.59
C ALA A 149 -0.97 -16.04 -18.77
N LEU A 150 0.14 -16.36 -19.46
CA LEU A 150 1.45 -16.56 -18.84
C LEU A 150 2.03 -15.20 -18.43
N HIS A 151 2.43 -15.07 -17.17
CA HIS A 151 2.98 -13.85 -16.55
C HIS A 151 4.42 -13.56 -17.02
N ASP A 152 4.61 -13.25 -18.30
CA ASP A 152 5.92 -12.80 -18.81
C ASP A 152 5.96 -11.27 -18.89
N PHE A 153 6.49 -10.64 -17.84
CA PHE A 153 6.75 -9.19 -17.82
C PHE A 153 8.13 -8.83 -18.40
N GLY A 154 8.75 -9.78 -19.11
CA GLY A 154 10.02 -9.63 -19.77
C GLY A 154 11.24 -10.11 -18.98
N PRO A 155 12.40 -10.20 -19.66
CA PRO A 155 13.61 -10.84 -19.13
C PRO A 155 14.26 -10.10 -17.95
N ASN A 156 13.93 -8.82 -17.76
CA ASN A 156 14.49 -7.98 -16.69
C ASN A 156 13.47 -7.71 -15.56
N THR A 157 12.35 -8.42 -15.55
CA THR A 157 11.31 -8.27 -14.53
C THR A 157 11.17 -9.54 -13.73
N LEU A 158 11.22 -9.42 -12.41
CA LEU A 158 10.99 -10.52 -11.48
C LEU A 158 9.81 -10.19 -10.58
N GLN A 159 8.82 -11.08 -10.53
CA GLN A 159 7.72 -10.99 -9.57
C GLN A 159 8.06 -11.75 -8.29
N LEU A 160 7.90 -11.11 -7.15
CA LEU A 160 7.95 -11.78 -5.84
C LEU A 160 6.59 -12.45 -5.58
N LYS A 161 6.62 -13.78 -5.43
CA LYS A 161 5.40 -14.61 -5.36
C LYS A 161 4.96 -14.94 -3.94
N ASP A 162 5.84 -14.76 -2.96
CA ASP A 162 5.55 -15.07 -1.55
C ASP A 162 4.89 -13.90 -0.85
N ASN A 163 3.75 -14.18 -0.23
CA ASN A 163 2.94 -13.21 0.47
C ASN A 163 2.89 -13.51 1.97
N TRP A 164 3.40 -12.58 2.77
CA TRP A 164 3.56 -12.76 4.22
C TRP A 164 2.52 -12.00 5.03
N ARG A 165 1.50 -11.42 4.38
CA ARG A 165 0.54 -10.52 5.05
C ARG A 165 -0.83 -11.14 5.28
N MET A 166 -1.32 -11.92 4.32
CA MET A 166 -2.73 -12.33 4.28
C MET A 166 -2.92 -13.83 4.44
N ASN A 167 -4.14 -14.20 4.82
CA ASN A 167 -4.57 -15.58 4.92
C ASN A 167 -4.92 -16.19 3.56
N GLU A 168 -5.21 -17.49 3.56
CA GLU A 168 -5.51 -18.25 2.35
C GLU A 168 -6.69 -17.67 1.57
N GLY A 169 -7.77 -17.30 2.27
CA GLY A 169 -8.98 -16.80 1.62
C GLY A 169 -8.79 -15.45 0.92
N LEU A 170 -8.02 -14.53 1.50
CA LEU A 170 -7.60 -13.30 0.80
C LEU A 170 -6.62 -13.60 -0.32
N ASN A 171 -5.68 -14.52 -0.11
CA ASN A 171 -4.68 -14.87 -1.11
C ASN A 171 -5.32 -15.43 -2.38
N GLN A 172 -6.36 -16.25 -2.26
CA GLN A 172 -7.14 -16.75 -3.40
C GLN A 172 -7.73 -15.61 -4.25
N PHE A 173 -8.25 -14.55 -3.61
CA PHE A 173 -8.68 -13.36 -4.35
C PHE A 173 -7.52 -12.73 -5.11
N PHE A 174 -6.37 -12.56 -4.46
CA PHE A 174 -5.18 -11.96 -5.09
C PHE A 174 -4.47 -12.85 -6.12
N GLN A 175 -4.66 -14.17 -6.09
CA GLN A 175 -4.20 -15.06 -7.17
C GLN A 175 -4.88 -14.77 -8.51
N HIS A 176 -6.11 -14.24 -8.51
CA HIS A 176 -6.76 -13.77 -9.73
C HIS A 176 -6.08 -12.51 -10.30
N VAL A 177 -5.37 -11.76 -9.46
CA VAL A 177 -4.71 -10.50 -9.80
C VAL A 177 -3.24 -10.71 -10.17
N TYR A 178 -2.55 -11.53 -9.39
CA TYR A 178 -1.09 -11.72 -9.46
C TYR A 178 -0.67 -13.07 -10.03
N GLY A 179 -1.61 -13.98 -10.24
CA GLY A 179 -1.36 -15.31 -10.77
C GLY A 179 -1.48 -16.43 -9.76
N PRO A 180 -1.63 -17.68 -10.24
CA PRO A 180 -1.83 -18.85 -9.39
C PRO A 180 -0.64 -19.14 -8.47
N ASP A 181 0.57 -18.73 -8.86
CA ASP A 181 1.77 -18.97 -8.05
C ASP A 181 1.92 -18.01 -6.86
N TYR A 182 1.06 -16.99 -6.75
CA TYR A 182 1.06 -16.06 -5.63
C TYR A 182 0.59 -16.78 -4.36
N THR A 183 1.46 -16.91 -3.35
CA THR A 183 1.30 -17.88 -2.27
C THR A 183 1.32 -17.23 -0.89
N ALA A 184 0.29 -17.48 -0.08
CA ALA A 184 0.27 -17.09 1.33
C ALA A 184 1.24 -17.94 2.15
N ARG A 185 2.19 -17.28 2.83
CA ARG A 185 3.10 -17.89 3.81
C ARG A 185 2.47 -18.03 5.19
N TYR A 186 1.40 -17.30 5.47
CA TYR A 186 0.59 -17.42 6.69
C TYR A 186 -0.88 -17.72 6.40
N PRO A 187 -1.21 -18.87 5.78
CA PRO A 187 -2.57 -19.16 5.31
C PRO A 187 -3.62 -19.18 6.42
N ARG A 188 -3.22 -19.36 7.69
CA ARG A 188 -4.10 -19.47 8.86
C ARG A 188 -4.22 -18.19 9.71
N ILE A 189 -3.56 -17.10 9.34
CA ILE A 189 -3.64 -15.85 10.09
C ILE A 189 -5.09 -15.33 10.13
N LYS A 190 -5.55 -14.87 11.30
CA LYS A 190 -6.92 -14.40 11.48
C LYS A 190 -7.00 -13.36 12.60
N LEU A 191 -8.17 -12.73 12.75
CA LEU A 191 -8.42 -11.88 13.91
C LEU A 191 -8.55 -12.72 15.17
N HIS A 192 -7.90 -12.28 16.25
CA HIS A 192 -7.99 -12.89 17.57
C HIS A 192 -8.92 -12.05 18.44
N LEU A 193 -10.16 -12.52 18.58
CA LEU A 193 -11.24 -11.83 19.27
C LEU A 193 -11.77 -12.68 20.43
N ASP A 194 -11.96 -12.07 21.59
CA ASP A 194 -12.63 -12.64 22.75
C ASP A 194 -13.85 -11.79 23.10
N TRP A 195 -15.02 -12.30 22.74
CA TRP A 195 -16.30 -11.62 22.97
C TRP A 195 -16.72 -11.60 24.44
N ASN A 196 -16.07 -12.38 25.32
CA ASN A 196 -16.36 -12.38 26.75
C ASN A 196 -15.74 -11.18 27.47
N GLN A 197 -14.79 -10.49 26.84
CA GLN A 197 -14.13 -9.29 27.39
C GLN A 197 -14.98 -8.01 27.22
N LEU A 198 -16.09 -8.09 26.49
CA LEU A 198 -16.96 -6.94 26.29
C LEU A 198 -17.60 -6.50 27.61
N SER A 199 -17.42 -5.21 27.96
CA SER A 199 -18.12 -4.60 29.09
C SER A 199 -19.63 -4.64 28.85
N ARG A 200 -20.42 -5.01 29.88
CA ARG A 200 -21.88 -5.06 29.80
C ARG A 200 -22.51 -3.75 29.32
N ASP A 201 -21.93 -2.62 29.71
CA ASP A 201 -22.42 -1.28 29.35
C ASP A 201 -22.21 -0.94 27.86
N MET A 202 -21.32 -1.66 27.18
CA MET A 202 -21.01 -1.47 25.77
C MET A 202 -21.88 -2.33 24.85
N VAL A 203 -22.52 -3.38 25.38
CA VAL A 203 -23.18 -4.40 24.55
C VAL A 203 -24.57 -3.95 24.13
N ASP A 204 -24.69 -3.49 22.89
CA ASP A 204 -25.95 -3.52 22.15
C ASP A 204 -26.26 -4.97 21.74
N HIS A 205 -27.02 -5.67 22.57
CA HIS A 205 -27.42 -7.07 22.35
C HIS A 205 -28.19 -7.27 21.03
N THR A 206 -28.84 -6.23 20.51
CA THR A 206 -29.58 -6.30 19.25
C THR A 206 -28.62 -6.37 18.05
N ARG A 207 -27.51 -5.63 18.10
CA ARG A 207 -26.54 -5.55 16.99
C ARG A 207 -25.39 -6.54 17.14
N LEU A 208 -25.14 -7.09 18.33
CA LEU A 208 -24.03 -8.01 18.59
C LEU A 208 -23.97 -9.22 17.63
N PRO A 209 -25.08 -9.91 17.27
CA PRO A 209 -25.03 -11.03 16.32
C PRO A 209 -24.54 -10.61 14.93
N LEU A 210 -24.98 -9.44 14.45
CA LEU A 210 -24.54 -8.87 13.19
C LEU A 210 -23.04 -8.56 13.23
N ILE A 211 -22.57 -7.87 14.27
CA ILE A 211 -21.16 -7.51 14.42
C ILE A 211 -20.27 -8.75 14.53
N LYS A 212 -20.70 -9.79 15.28
CA LYS A 212 -20.01 -11.08 15.32
C LYS A 212 -19.90 -11.73 13.94
N SER A 213 -20.95 -11.65 13.13
CA SER A 213 -20.94 -12.17 11.75
C SER A 213 -20.00 -11.39 10.82
N ILE A 214 -19.92 -10.07 10.98
CA ILE A 214 -19.02 -9.18 10.22
C ILE A 214 -17.55 -9.41 10.61
N LEU A 215 -17.27 -9.61 11.90
CA LEU A 215 -15.93 -9.80 12.46
C LEU A 215 -15.52 -11.26 12.63
N ASP A 216 -16.33 -12.21 12.14
CA ASP A 216 -16.10 -13.67 12.21
C ASP A 216 -14.72 -14.05 11.65
N PRO A 217 -13.72 -14.44 12.48
CA PRO A 217 -12.34 -14.70 12.07
C PRO A 217 -12.15 -15.64 10.87
N LEU A 218 -13.14 -16.46 10.53
CA LEU A 218 -13.11 -17.39 9.39
C LEU A 218 -13.44 -16.72 8.05
N LYS A 219 -14.02 -15.52 8.05
CA LYS A 219 -14.38 -14.77 6.84
C LYS A 219 -13.30 -13.74 6.47
N PRO A 220 -12.48 -13.96 5.44
CA PRO A 220 -11.41 -13.03 5.05
C PRO A 220 -11.92 -11.65 4.62
N ILE A 221 -13.07 -11.65 3.94
CA ILE A 221 -13.76 -10.45 3.46
C ILE A 221 -15.21 -10.48 3.95
N SER A 222 -15.72 -9.34 4.42
CA SER A 222 -17.14 -9.18 4.75
C SER A 222 -17.73 -7.97 4.03
N LEU A 223 -18.81 -8.19 3.27
CA LEU A 223 -19.56 -7.15 2.59
C LEU A 223 -20.75 -6.70 3.46
N VAL A 224 -20.76 -5.44 3.88
CA VAL A 224 -21.84 -4.86 4.68
C VAL A 224 -22.70 -3.99 3.78
N LYS A 225 -23.95 -4.43 3.56
CA LYS A 225 -24.93 -3.70 2.75
C LYS A 225 -25.74 -2.75 3.64
N LEU A 226 -25.74 -1.47 3.31
CA LEU A 226 -26.47 -0.43 4.06
C LEU A 226 -27.70 0.04 3.28
N LYS A 227 -28.82 0.15 3.99
CA LYS A 227 -30.08 0.72 3.47
C LYS A 227 -30.20 2.17 3.94
N HIS A 228 -30.52 3.06 3.02
CA HIS A 228 -30.65 4.49 3.26
C HIS A 228 -31.66 5.07 2.26
N THR A 229 -32.28 6.18 2.64
CA THR A 229 -33.27 6.89 1.80
C THR A 229 -32.69 8.12 1.14
N THR A 230 -31.75 8.79 1.81
CA THR A 230 -31.09 9.99 1.31
C THR A 230 -29.57 9.87 1.40
N GLU A 231 -28.89 10.78 0.69
CA GLU A 231 -27.44 10.93 0.74
C GLU A 231 -26.95 11.14 2.18
N TYR A 232 -27.51 12.14 2.87
CA TYR A 232 -27.16 12.42 4.26
C TYR A 232 -27.33 11.17 5.16
N ASP A 233 -28.41 10.40 4.95
CA ASP A 233 -28.64 9.16 5.70
C ASP A 233 -27.54 8.12 5.46
N ALA A 234 -27.03 7.96 4.23
CA ALA A 234 -25.95 6.99 3.98
C ALA A 234 -24.63 7.39 4.66
N ILE A 235 -24.29 8.68 4.70
CA ILE A 235 -23.06 9.14 5.39
C ILE A 235 -23.15 8.81 6.87
N GLN A 236 -24.31 9.12 7.46
CA GLN A 236 -24.57 8.90 8.87
C GLN A 236 -24.65 7.41 9.22
N GLU A 237 -25.34 6.60 8.42
CA GLU A 237 -25.49 5.16 8.64
C GLU A 237 -24.17 4.41 8.43
N GLU A 238 -23.41 4.72 7.38
CA GLU A 238 -22.08 4.14 7.19
C GLU A 238 -21.13 4.55 8.33
N GLY A 239 -21.12 5.83 8.71
CA GLY A 239 -20.34 6.29 9.86
C GLY A 239 -20.71 5.58 11.17
N ARG A 240 -22.01 5.35 11.42
CA ARG A 240 -22.50 4.63 12.61
C ARG A 240 -22.09 3.16 12.59
N MET A 241 -22.17 2.50 11.44
CA MET A 241 -21.76 1.10 11.31
C MET A 241 -20.26 0.93 11.45
N VAL A 242 -19.47 1.83 10.86
CA VAL A 242 -18.00 1.87 11.05
C VAL A 242 -17.68 2.03 12.54
N GLN A 243 -18.29 3.01 13.21
CA GLN A 243 -18.09 3.23 14.64
C GLN A 243 -18.37 1.99 15.48
N LEU A 244 -19.49 1.31 15.22
CA LEU A 244 -19.84 0.07 15.91
C LEU A 244 -18.81 -1.03 15.69
N ILE A 245 -18.46 -1.31 14.43
CA ILE A 245 -17.48 -2.33 14.07
C ILE A 245 -16.14 -2.06 14.76
N VAL A 246 -15.66 -0.81 14.69
CA VAL A 246 -14.39 -0.40 15.30
C VAL A 246 -14.43 -0.55 16.81
N ALA A 247 -15.49 -0.08 17.47
CA ALA A 247 -15.64 -0.16 18.91
C ALA A 247 -15.58 -1.63 19.37
N TYR A 248 -16.43 -2.50 18.79
CA TYR A 248 -16.46 -3.92 19.14
C TYR A 248 -15.14 -4.64 18.84
N TYR A 249 -14.48 -4.30 17.72
CA TYR A 249 -13.17 -4.84 17.41
C TYR A 249 -12.14 -4.49 18.50
N LEU A 250 -12.01 -3.21 18.83
CA LEU A 250 -11.02 -2.76 19.82
C LEU A 250 -11.26 -3.35 21.21
N SER A 251 -12.53 -3.51 21.61
CA SER A 251 -12.90 -4.06 22.92
C SER A 251 -12.83 -5.59 23.01
N SER A 252 -12.85 -6.30 21.86
CA SER A 252 -12.74 -7.77 21.84
C SER A 252 -11.34 -8.25 21.43
N LYS A 253 -10.47 -7.38 20.92
CA LYS A 253 -9.14 -7.75 20.44
C LYS A 253 -8.26 -8.32 21.57
N ILE A 254 -7.75 -9.53 21.37
CA ILE A 254 -6.74 -10.12 22.25
C ILE A 254 -5.40 -9.41 22.04
N LYS A 255 -4.80 -8.88 23.11
CA LYS A 255 -3.56 -8.08 23.04
C LYS A 255 -2.30 -8.93 22.87
N ASN A 256 -2.30 -10.16 23.40
CA ASN A 256 -1.14 -11.06 23.42
C ASN A 256 -1.41 -12.29 22.54
N VAL A 257 -1.18 -12.16 21.24
CA VAL A 257 -1.29 -13.27 20.28
C VAL A 257 0.08 -13.96 20.12
N PRO A 258 0.15 -15.29 20.02
CA PRO A 258 1.41 -16.00 19.78
C PRO A 258 2.11 -15.52 18.50
N ARG A 259 3.45 -15.43 18.53
CA ARG A 259 4.24 -14.99 17.36
C ARG A 259 4.02 -15.82 16.10
N SER A 260 3.70 -17.11 16.25
CA SER A 260 3.38 -18.02 15.14
C SER A 260 2.08 -17.69 14.42
N GLU A 261 1.24 -16.82 15.01
CA GLU A 261 -0.07 -16.42 14.50
C GLU A 261 -0.13 -14.92 14.18
N THR A 262 1.02 -14.24 14.22
CA THR A 262 1.18 -12.83 13.84
C THR A 262 2.16 -12.69 12.67
N PRO A 263 2.02 -11.69 11.80
CA PRO A 263 3.04 -11.40 10.79
C PRO A 263 4.37 -11.08 11.47
N ILE A 264 5.51 -11.46 10.87
CA ILE A 264 6.85 -11.40 11.49
C ILE A 264 7.21 -9.99 11.97
N HIS A 265 6.70 -8.94 11.32
CA HIS A 265 7.15 -7.56 11.51
C HIS A 265 5.99 -6.57 11.54
N ARG A 266 5.21 -6.58 12.63
CA ARG A 266 4.29 -5.47 12.88
C ARG A 266 4.99 -4.37 13.67
N ASP A 267 5.06 -3.16 13.12
CA ASP A 267 5.58 -2.01 13.84
C ASP A 267 4.60 -1.66 14.99
N PRO A 268 5.08 -1.53 16.25
CA PRO A 268 4.24 -1.09 17.36
C PRO A 268 3.55 0.26 17.14
N ASN A 269 3.97 1.08 16.17
CA ASN A 269 3.34 2.34 15.81
C ASN A 269 2.26 2.23 14.73
N GLU A 270 2.12 1.07 14.08
CA GLU A 270 1.09 0.86 13.07
C GLU A 270 -0.33 0.91 13.66
N PRO A 271 -1.31 1.42 12.90
CA PRO A 271 -2.68 1.47 13.36
C PRO A 271 -3.27 0.07 13.53
N ASN A 272 -4.21 -0.04 14.46
CA ASN A 272 -5.03 -1.24 14.64
C ASN A 272 -6.10 -1.36 13.56
N VAL A 273 -6.64 -0.22 13.13
CA VAL A 273 -7.70 -0.14 12.14
C VAL A 273 -7.37 0.95 11.13
N MET A 274 -7.55 0.63 9.86
CA MET A 274 -7.58 1.62 8.78
C MET A 274 -8.98 1.70 8.20
N ILE A 275 -9.52 2.90 8.10
CA ILE A 275 -10.76 3.19 7.41
C ILE A 275 -10.42 3.97 6.15
N VAL A 276 -10.85 3.44 5.01
CA VAL A 276 -10.49 3.94 3.69
C VAL A 276 -11.73 4.52 3.06
N THR A 277 -11.70 5.82 2.75
CA THR A 277 -12.81 6.45 2.03
C THR A 277 -12.29 7.51 1.07
N PRO A 278 -12.83 7.59 -0.14
CA PRO A 278 -12.43 8.61 -1.10
C PRO A 278 -13.14 9.95 -0.90
N TYR A 279 -14.23 9.96 -0.15
CA TYR A 279 -15.10 11.11 -0.02
C TYR A 279 -14.72 11.94 1.20
N HIS A 280 -14.45 13.23 0.98
CA HIS A 280 -14.02 14.15 2.03
C HIS A 280 -15.04 14.27 3.17
N GLN A 281 -16.34 14.39 2.84
CA GLN A 281 -17.42 14.48 3.83
C GLN A 281 -17.54 13.20 4.65
N GLN A 282 -17.46 12.03 4.00
CA GLN A 282 -17.46 10.73 4.67
C GLN A 282 -16.28 10.62 5.64
N ARG A 283 -15.09 11.03 5.21
CA ARG A 283 -13.89 11.04 6.06
C ARG A 283 -14.09 11.88 7.31
N ILE A 284 -14.62 13.10 7.19
CA ILE A 284 -14.89 13.98 8.33
C ILE A 284 -15.87 13.32 9.30
N GLU A 285 -16.98 12.77 8.80
CA GLU A 285 -18.00 12.17 9.67
C GLU A 285 -17.46 10.96 10.43
N ILE A 286 -16.72 10.08 9.75
CA ILE A 286 -16.08 8.92 10.39
C ILE A 286 -15.05 9.38 11.42
N GLN A 287 -14.18 10.34 11.08
CA GLN A 287 -13.18 10.88 12.02
C GLN A 287 -13.84 11.46 13.28
N ARG A 288 -14.93 12.22 13.11
CA ARG A 288 -15.71 12.79 14.22
C ARG A 288 -16.22 11.70 15.15
N ARG A 289 -16.82 10.63 14.61
CA ARG A 289 -17.36 9.50 15.38
C ARG A 289 -16.29 8.67 16.09
N LEU A 290 -15.12 8.52 15.48
CA LEU A 290 -14.03 7.68 16.01
C LEU A 290 -13.10 8.44 16.96
N SER A 291 -13.24 9.76 17.08
CA SER A 291 -12.37 10.63 17.90
C SER A 291 -12.20 10.17 19.36
N GLN A 292 -13.21 9.51 19.94
CA GLN A 292 -13.19 9.02 21.32
C GLN A 292 -12.70 7.57 21.47
N LEU A 293 -12.52 6.82 20.38
CA LEU A 293 -12.21 5.38 20.41
C LEU A 293 -10.69 5.07 20.45
N GLY A 294 -9.82 6.09 20.44
CA GLY A 294 -8.38 5.96 20.67
C GLY A 294 -7.48 6.37 19.49
N SER A 295 -6.17 6.40 19.73
CA SER A 295 -5.16 7.00 18.83
C SER A 295 -4.61 6.09 17.73
N ARG A 296 -5.05 4.82 17.65
CA ARG A 296 -4.54 3.82 16.70
C ARG A 296 -5.52 3.50 15.58
N ILE A 297 -6.31 4.49 15.20
CA ILE A 297 -7.26 4.42 14.10
C ILE A 297 -6.82 5.43 13.05
N LYS A 298 -6.64 4.99 11.81
CA LYS A 298 -6.34 5.87 10.68
C LYS A 298 -7.55 5.95 9.76
N VAL A 299 -7.99 7.15 9.43
CA VAL A 299 -9.08 7.39 8.47
C VAL A 299 -8.56 8.26 7.35
N ASP A 300 -8.39 7.71 6.15
CA ASP A 300 -7.86 8.48 5.02
C ASP A 300 -8.23 7.90 3.65
N THR A 301 -7.73 8.54 2.58
CA THR A 301 -7.83 8.02 1.22
C THR A 301 -6.85 6.87 0.97
N VAL A 302 -7.10 6.09 -0.09
CA VAL A 302 -6.25 4.96 -0.49
C VAL A 302 -4.79 5.40 -0.70
N GLU A 303 -4.60 6.56 -1.34
CA GLU A 303 -3.28 7.13 -1.65
C GLU A 303 -2.44 7.37 -0.38
N LYS A 304 -3.08 7.77 0.74
CA LYS A 304 -2.37 8.09 1.98
C LYS A 304 -2.13 6.90 2.90
N ILE A 305 -2.76 5.76 2.64
CA ILE A 305 -2.57 4.52 3.41
C ILE A 305 -1.69 3.50 2.68
N GLN A 306 -1.32 3.76 1.42
CA GLN A 306 -0.41 2.89 0.68
C GLN A 306 0.93 2.73 1.44
N GLY A 307 1.45 1.51 1.40
CA GLY A 307 2.67 1.11 2.13
C GLY A 307 2.48 0.87 3.63
N GLN A 308 1.30 1.11 4.19
CA GLN A 308 1.02 0.88 5.61
C GLN A 308 0.20 -0.39 5.84
N GLU A 309 0.33 -0.99 7.01
CA GLU A 309 -0.38 -2.23 7.37
C GLU A 309 -1.24 -2.06 8.63
N CYS A 310 -2.31 -2.85 8.73
CA CYS A 310 -3.13 -2.94 9.94
C CYS A 310 -3.84 -4.30 10.06
N ASP A 311 -4.40 -4.57 11.24
CA ASP A 311 -5.15 -5.81 11.47
C ASP A 311 -6.50 -5.84 10.76
N LEU A 312 -7.13 -4.67 10.63
CA LEU A 312 -8.49 -4.52 10.12
C LEU A 312 -8.57 -3.32 9.18
N VAL A 313 -8.93 -3.58 7.93
CA VAL A 313 -9.32 -2.54 6.98
C VAL A 313 -10.84 -2.48 6.87
N ILE A 314 -11.38 -1.26 6.90
CA ILE A 314 -12.77 -0.98 6.55
C ILE A 314 -12.77 -0.05 5.34
N ALA A 315 -13.13 -0.60 4.18
CA ALA A 315 -13.23 0.12 2.92
C ALA A 315 -14.65 0.68 2.75
N CYS A 316 -14.77 1.99 2.95
CA CYS A 316 -15.97 2.80 2.78
C CYS A 316 -15.95 3.45 1.40
N PHE A 317 -16.10 2.61 0.37
CA PHE A 317 -16.23 3.06 -1.02
C PHE A 317 -17.67 3.36 -1.41
N SER A 318 -18.61 3.12 -0.50
CA SER A 318 -20.00 3.36 -0.75
C SER A 318 -20.33 4.82 -0.50
N PHE A 319 -20.17 5.66 -1.53
CA PHE A 319 -20.94 6.90 -1.57
C PHE A 319 -21.19 7.41 -2.98
N VAL A 320 -22.46 7.68 -3.28
CA VAL A 320 -22.99 7.85 -4.63
C VAL A 320 -22.93 9.31 -5.05
N ARG A 321 -22.20 9.60 -6.12
CA ARG A 321 -22.42 10.82 -6.92
C ARG A 321 -22.88 10.41 -8.31
N SER A 322 -23.94 11.07 -8.77
CA SER A 322 -24.41 11.09 -10.16
C SER A 322 -23.46 11.83 -11.12
N ALA A 323 -22.27 12.22 -10.66
CA ALA A 323 -21.26 12.87 -11.50
C ALA A 323 -20.31 11.83 -12.09
N ALA A 324 -20.05 11.93 -13.39
CA ALA A 324 -19.18 11.03 -14.16
C ALA A 324 -17.82 10.74 -13.48
N SER A 325 -17.25 11.72 -12.77
CA SER A 325 -15.96 11.60 -12.06
C SER A 325 -15.95 10.65 -10.86
N SER A 326 -17.10 10.34 -10.25
CA SER A 326 -17.17 9.42 -9.09
C SER A 326 -17.15 7.95 -9.52
N TYR A 327 -17.56 7.66 -10.76
CA TYR A 327 -17.47 6.32 -11.33
C TYR A 327 -16.05 5.93 -11.72
N GLU A 328 -15.23 6.89 -12.16
CA GLU A 328 -13.81 6.63 -12.48
C GLU A 328 -13.01 6.21 -11.24
N PHE A 329 -13.31 6.79 -10.07
CA PHE A 329 -12.70 6.37 -8.81
C PHE A 329 -13.01 4.91 -8.49
N LEU A 330 -14.30 4.53 -8.52
CA LEU A 330 -14.76 3.18 -8.18
C LEU A 330 -14.31 2.12 -9.20
N ARG A 331 -14.10 2.53 -10.46
CA ARG A 331 -13.60 1.66 -11.55
C ARG A 331 -12.09 1.43 -11.50
N ASP A 332 -11.34 2.21 -10.74
CA ASP A 332 -9.90 1.97 -10.62
C ASP A 332 -9.64 0.77 -9.71
N PHE A 333 -9.47 -0.39 -10.33
CA PHE A 333 -9.14 -1.64 -9.66
C PHE A 333 -7.89 -1.49 -8.77
N ARG A 334 -6.93 -0.63 -9.12
CA ARG A 334 -5.70 -0.45 -8.34
C ARG A 334 -5.98 0.11 -6.95
N ARG A 335 -7.01 0.95 -6.80
CA ARG A 335 -7.43 1.49 -5.51
C ARG A 335 -8.05 0.42 -4.62
N TRP A 336 -8.84 -0.47 -5.21
CA TRP A 336 -9.35 -1.66 -4.53
C TRP A 336 -8.22 -2.61 -4.15
N ASN A 337 -7.30 -2.89 -5.07
CA ASN A 337 -6.13 -3.71 -4.81
C ASN A 337 -5.32 -3.17 -3.62
N VAL A 338 -5.02 -1.87 -3.59
CA VAL A 338 -4.35 -1.25 -2.43
C VAL A 338 -5.18 -1.39 -1.16
N ALA A 339 -6.46 -1.00 -1.16
CA ALA A 339 -7.28 -1.06 0.06
C ALA A 339 -7.42 -2.49 0.61
N LEU A 340 -7.70 -3.47 -0.25
CA LEU A 340 -7.90 -4.86 0.14
C LEU A 340 -6.59 -5.55 0.57
N SER A 341 -5.43 -5.10 0.07
CA SER A 341 -4.12 -5.71 0.35
C SER A 341 -3.45 -5.18 1.62
N ARG A 342 -4.03 -4.20 2.35
CA ARG A 342 -3.39 -3.63 3.55
C ARG A 342 -3.46 -4.51 4.80
N THR A 343 -4.10 -5.68 4.73
CA THR A 343 -4.45 -6.44 5.93
C THR A 343 -4.68 -7.93 5.68
N SER A 344 -4.72 -8.69 6.77
CA SER A 344 -5.23 -10.06 6.83
C SER A 344 -6.76 -10.15 6.81
N ARG A 345 -7.50 -9.03 6.98
CA ARG A 345 -8.97 -9.04 6.90
C ARG A 345 -9.57 -7.70 6.47
N THR A 346 -10.44 -7.75 5.47
CA THR A 346 -11.06 -6.54 4.90
C THR A 346 -12.58 -6.54 5.02
N ILE A 347 -13.14 -5.44 5.52
CA ILE A 347 -14.58 -5.18 5.50
C ILE A 347 -14.85 -4.18 4.39
N VAL A 348 -15.85 -4.44 3.55
CA VAL A 348 -16.26 -3.55 2.48
C VAL A 348 -17.69 -3.08 2.75
N GLY A 349 -17.89 -1.76 2.85
CA GLY A 349 -19.22 -1.15 2.86
C GLY A 349 -19.75 -1.00 1.43
N SER A 350 -21.03 -1.32 1.21
CA SER A 350 -21.71 -1.15 -0.09
C SER A 350 -23.12 -0.56 0.08
N ASN A 351 -23.44 0.42 -0.75
CA ASN A 351 -24.71 1.14 -0.79
C ASN A 351 -25.58 0.59 -1.92
N HIS A 352 -26.87 0.39 -1.64
CA HIS A 352 -27.82 -0.01 -2.67
C HIS A 352 -28.22 1.20 -3.54
N GLY A 353 -28.10 0.99 -4.85
CA GLY A 353 -28.41 1.92 -5.94
C GLY A 353 -28.01 1.31 -7.29
N ARG A 354 -26.87 0.59 -7.33
CA ARG A 354 -26.48 -0.39 -8.36
C ARG A 354 -25.45 -1.33 -7.72
N SER A 355 -25.72 -2.63 -7.74
CA SER A 355 -24.76 -3.68 -7.36
C SER A 355 -23.51 -3.56 -8.23
N VAL A 356 -22.35 -3.35 -7.60
CA VAL A 356 -21.07 -3.71 -8.22
C VAL A 356 -20.79 -5.11 -7.70
N GLU A 357 -21.14 -6.11 -8.51
CA GLU A 357 -20.67 -7.48 -8.29
C GLU A 357 -19.18 -7.51 -8.58
N PHE A 358 -18.39 -7.86 -7.56
CA PHE A 358 -16.99 -8.23 -7.76
C PHE A 358 -16.99 -9.73 -8.07
N PHE A 359 -16.62 -10.07 -9.30
CA PHE A 359 -16.38 -11.45 -9.75
C PHE A 359 -14.98 -11.90 -9.37
#